data_AF-A0A8H8RD33-F1
#
_entry.id   AF-A0A8H8RD33-F1
#
_cell.length_a   1.000
_cell.length_b   1.000
_cell.length_c   1.000
_cell.angle_alpha   90.00
_cell.angle_beta   90.00
_cell.angle_gamma   90.00
#
_symmetry.space_group_name_H-M   'P 1'
#
loop_
_entity.id
_entity.type
_entity.pdbx_description
1 polymer ?
#
loop_
_entity_poly.entity_id
_entity_poly.type
_entity_poly.pdbx_seq_one_letter_code
_entity_poly.pdbx_strand_id
1 'polypeptide(L)'
;MSRFFPQAAYEEDQKYGRTILTTHVLTRGFQAGSLVSLPVASTVYFLRRRRNPLIRPSFEAILLRSTGRGAVIGTGLLGIAVVHRMWGREEIEWQDRSWRLLGNKGQVECDDWTYGGYGGGCHGGGWRGVAG
;
A
#
# COMPACT_ATOMS: atom_id res chain seq x y z
N MET A 1 1.30 12.10 -4.92
CA MET A 1 2.76 12.18 -5.10
C MET A 1 3.19 13.37 -5.92
N SER A 2 2.74 13.55 -7.16
CA SER A 2 3.24 14.61 -8.06
C SER A 2 3.06 16.03 -7.51
N ARG A 3 1.96 16.26 -6.78
CA ARG A 3 1.66 17.53 -6.11
C ARG A 3 2.58 17.85 -4.95
N PHE A 4 3.15 16.84 -4.29
CA PHE A 4 4.04 17.01 -3.14
C PHE A 4 5.52 16.97 -3.54
N PHE A 5 5.84 16.22 -4.61
CA PHE A 5 7.19 16.06 -5.14
C PHE A 5 7.14 16.22 -6.66
N PRO A 6 7.36 17.44 -7.19
CA PRO A 6 7.46 17.63 -8.63
C PRO A 6 8.70 16.92 -9.19
N GLN A 7 8.60 16.44 -10.42
CA GLN A 7 9.72 15.86 -11.14
C GLN A 7 10.68 16.99 -11.56
N ALA A 8 11.96 16.85 -11.21
CA ALA A 8 13.01 17.77 -11.63
C ALA A 8 13.29 17.64 -13.14
N ALA A 9 13.91 18.65 -13.75
CA ALA A 9 14.31 18.60 -15.16
C ALA A 9 15.37 17.51 -15.42
N TYR A 10 16.25 17.31 -14.43
CA TYR A 10 17.32 16.32 -14.45
C TYR A 10 17.23 15.39 -13.24
N GLU A 11 17.80 14.20 -13.38
CA GLU A 11 17.76 13.15 -12.37
C GLU A 11 18.56 13.52 -11.11
N GLU A 12 19.73 14.13 -11.27
CA GLU A 12 20.61 14.62 -10.20
C GLU A 12 19.96 15.68 -9.30
N ASP A 13 19.04 16.46 -9.86
CA ASP A 13 18.33 17.51 -9.15
C ASP A 13 17.08 16.99 -8.41
N GLN A 14 16.76 15.70 -8.55
CA GLN A 14 15.58 15.11 -7.94
C GLN A 14 15.74 15.08 -6.41
N LYS A 15 15.04 16.00 -5.74
CA LYS A 15 15.03 16.07 -4.28
C LYS A 15 14.22 14.92 -3.69
N TYR A 16 14.66 14.45 -2.52
CA TYR A 16 13.97 13.46 -1.69
C TYR A 16 13.79 12.06 -2.32
N GLY A 17 14.72 11.62 -3.18
CA GLY A 17 14.61 10.33 -3.87
C GLY A 17 14.38 9.13 -2.94
N ARG A 18 15.07 9.10 -1.79
CA ARG A 18 14.84 8.08 -0.74
C ARG A 18 13.42 8.08 -0.21
N THR A 19 12.88 9.26 0.11
CA THR A 19 11.54 9.42 0.68
C THR A 19 10.48 9.03 -0.35
N ILE A 20 10.60 9.51 -1.59
CA ILE A 20 9.66 9.21 -2.68
C ILE A 20 9.62 7.70 -2.92
N LEU A 21 10.77 7.06 -3.09
CA LEU A 21 10.84 5.63 -3.36
C LEU A 21 10.33 4.79 -2.18
N THR A 22 10.71 5.16 -0.95
CA THR A 22 10.27 4.44 0.26
C THR A 22 8.76 4.57 0.47
N THR A 23 8.22 5.78 0.39
CA THR A 23 6.77 6.00 0.56
C THR A 23 5.97 5.30 -0.52
N HIS A 24 6.38 5.38 -1.79
CA HIS A 24 5.77 4.62 -2.87
C HIS A 24 5.75 3.12 -2.55
N VAL A 25 6.90 2.52 -2.24
CA VAL A 25 7.01 1.08 -2.00
C VAL A 25 6.21 0.64 -0.76
N LEU A 26 6.25 1.40 0.33
CA LEU A 26 5.48 1.09 1.53
C LEU A 26 3.97 1.17 1.29
N THR A 27 3.51 2.18 0.55
CA THR A 27 2.10 2.31 0.18
C THR A 27 1.65 1.18 -0.75
N ARG A 28 2.49 0.77 -1.71
CA ARG A 28 2.23 -0.41 -2.55
C ARG A 28 2.21 -1.70 -1.74
N GLY A 29 3.10 -1.84 -0.76
CA GLY A 29 3.13 -2.99 0.15
C GLY A 29 1.86 -3.08 0.99
N PHE A 30 1.36 -1.95 1.48
CA PHE A 30 0.11 -1.88 2.23
C PHE A 30 -1.07 -2.34 1.38
N GLN A 31 -1.21 -1.79 0.16
CA GLN A 31 -2.31 -2.12 -0.76
C GLN A 31 -2.24 -3.57 -1.23
N ALA A 32 -1.08 -4.02 -1.70
CA ALA A 32 -0.89 -5.38 -2.19
C ALA A 32 -1.13 -6.41 -1.07
N GLY A 33 -0.57 -6.17 0.12
CA GLY A 33 -0.77 -7.03 1.29
C GLY A 33 -2.24 -7.11 1.70
N SER A 34 -2.95 -5.98 1.68
CA SER A 34 -4.39 -5.91 1.94
C SER A 34 -5.19 -6.73 0.92
N LEU A 35 -4.93 -6.54 -0.37
CA LEU A 35 -5.66 -7.21 -1.45
C LEU A 35 -5.42 -8.72 -1.50
N VAL A 36 -4.16 -9.15 -1.36
CA VAL A 36 -3.78 -10.57 -1.35
C VAL A 36 -4.43 -11.32 -0.18
N SER A 37 -4.70 -10.63 0.93
CA SER A 37 -5.30 -11.24 2.12
C SER A 37 -6.81 -11.52 1.99
N LEU A 38 -7.52 -10.92 1.04
CA LEU A 38 -8.96 -11.12 0.80
C LEU A 38 -9.30 -12.55 0.35
N PRO A 39 -8.65 -13.13 -0.68
CA PRO A 39 -8.90 -14.52 -1.06
C PRO A 39 -8.47 -15.50 0.04
N VAL A 40 -7.40 -15.19 0.77
CA VAL A 40 -6.95 -16.01 1.92
C VAL A 40 -8.02 -16.02 3.01
N ALA A 41 -8.54 -14.85 3.39
CA ALA A 41 -9.60 -14.71 4.39
C ALA A 41 -10.88 -15.44 3.98
N SER A 42 -11.28 -15.30 2.72
CA SER A 42 -12.47 -15.95 2.16
C SER A 42 -12.32 -17.47 2.20
N THR A 43 -11.16 -17.98 1.79
CA THR A 43 -10.83 -19.42 1.86
C THR A 43 -10.91 -19.93 3.29
N VAL A 44 -10.29 -19.23 4.24
CA VAL A 44 -10.34 -19.59 5.68
C VAL A 44 -11.77 -19.57 6.22
N TYR A 45 -12.59 -18.60 5.82
CA TYR A 45 -14.01 -18.54 6.21
C TYR A 45 -14.77 -19.77 5.73
N PHE A 46 -14.68 -20.11 4.44
CA PHE A 46 -15.39 -21.26 3.87
C PHE A 46 -14.92 -22.59 4.49
N LEU A 47 -13.62 -22.75 4.72
CA LEU A 47 -13.08 -23.95 5.37
C LEU A 47 -13.58 -24.09 6.82
N ARG A 48 -13.61 -23.01 7.59
CA ARG A 48 -14.12 -23.02 8.98
C ARG A 48 -15.62 -23.31 9.03
N ARG A 49 -16.40 -22.70 8.15
CA ARG A 49 -17.85 -22.94 8.03
C ARG A 49 -18.15 -24.38 7.63
N ARG A 50 -17.38 -24.97 6.73
CA ARG A 50 -17.51 -26.37 6.32
C ARG A 50 -17.15 -27.34 7.45
N ARG A 51 -16.11 -27.04 8.22
CA ARG A 51 -15.64 -27.93 9.31
C ARG A 51 -16.55 -27.90 10.53
N ASN A 52 -17.05 -26.72 10.92
CA ASN A 52 -17.88 -26.55 12.11
C ASN A 52 -19.05 -25.60 11.82
N PRO A 53 -20.21 -26.12 11.37
CA PRO A 53 -21.37 -25.28 11.02
C PRO A 53 -21.99 -24.55 12.22
N LEU A 54 -21.68 -24.98 13.44
CA LEU A 54 -22.12 -24.34 14.69
C LEU A 54 -21.36 -23.04 14.98
N ILE A 55 -20.16 -22.85 14.43
CA ILE A 55 -19.41 -21.62 14.55
C ILE A 55 -19.80 -20.72 13.38
N ARG A 56 -20.48 -19.61 13.67
CA ARG A 56 -20.81 -18.56 12.69
C ARG A 56 -19.84 -17.39 12.85
N PRO A 57 -18.61 -17.47 12.32
CA PRO A 57 -17.73 -16.32 12.40
C PRO A 57 -18.31 -15.19 11.55
N SER A 58 -18.22 -13.95 12.05
CA SER A 58 -18.52 -12.79 11.22
C SER A 58 -17.53 -12.73 10.06
N PHE A 59 -18.04 -12.77 8.83
CA PHE A 59 -17.24 -12.70 7.61
C PHE A 59 -16.47 -11.38 7.55
N GLU A 60 -17.15 -10.27 7.86
CA GLU A 60 -16.57 -8.94 7.93
C GLU A 60 -15.43 -8.85 8.94
N ALA A 61 -15.60 -9.42 10.13
CA ALA A 61 -14.56 -9.43 11.15
C ALA A 61 -13.33 -10.26 10.72
N ILE A 62 -13.52 -11.34 9.97
CA ILE A 62 -12.43 -12.13 9.39
C ILE A 62 -11.73 -11.35 8.28
N LEU A 63 -12.49 -10.72 7.38
CA LEU A 63 -11.95 -9.89 6.31
C LEU A 63 -11.13 -8.73 6.88
N LEU A 64 -11.71 -7.92 7.76
CA LEU A 64 -11.06 -6.75 8.35
C LEU A 64 -9.75 -7.12 9.06
N ARG A 65 -9.77 -8.20 9.86
CA ARG A 65 -8.56 -8.70 10.54
C ARG A 65 -7.52 -9.22 9.57
N SER A 66 -7.94 -9.93 8.52
CA SER A 66 -7.02 -10.47 7.51
C SER A 66 -6.40 -9.35 6.68
N THR A 67 -7.21 -8.38 6.24
CA THR A 67 -6.77 -7.18 5.52
C THR A 67 -5.79 -6.37 6.35
N GLY A 68 -6.09 -6.10 7.62
CA GLY A 68 -5.16 -5.40 8.51
C GLY A 68 -3.83 -6.13 8.68
N ARG A 69 -3.86 -7.45 8.92
CA ARG A 69 -2.63 -8.26 9.05
C ARG A 69 -1.85 -8.33 7.74
N GLY A 70 -2.55 -8.55 6.63
CA GLY A 70 -1.97 -8.59 5.29
C GLY A 70 -1.29 -7.28 4.93
N ALA A 71 -1.92 -6.15 5.26
CA ALA A 71 -1.34 -4.82 5.06
C ALA A 71 -0.03 -4.65 5.83
N VAL A 72 -0.01 -4.96 7.12
CA VAL A 72 1.19 -4.88 7.97
C VAL A 72 2.31 -5.79 7.45
N ILE A 73 1.97 -7.04 7.10
CA ILE A 73 2.93 -8.00 6.56
C ILE A 73 3.48 -7.50 5.21
N GLY A 74 2.62 -7.05 4.31
CA GLY A 74 3.01 -6.55 2.99
C GLY A 74 3.90 -5.32 3.07
N THR A 75 3.55 -4.35 3.92
CA THR A 75 4.38 -3.17 4.18
C THR A 75 5.73 -3.55 4.77
N GLY A 76 5.76 -4.47 5.76
CA GLY A 76 7.02 -4.92 6.36
C GLY A 76 7.94 -5.63 5.36
N LEU A 77 7.39 -6.56 4.57
CA LEU A 77 8.15 -7.30 3.55
C LEU A 77 8.69 -6.38 2.46
N LEU A 78 7.88 -5.45 1.94
CA LEU A 78 8.36 -4.52 0.91
C LEU A 78 9.29 -3.44 1.48
N GLY A 79 9.14 -3.07 2.75
CA GLY A 79 10.11 -2.21 3.46
C GLY A 79 11.49 -2.85 3.54
N ILE A 80 11.56 -4.15 3.92
CA ILE A 80 12.81 -4.89 3.89
C ILE A 80 13.33 -5.01 2.44
N ALA A 81 12.43 -5.27 1.48
CA ALA A 81 12.82 -5.43 0.08
C ALA A 81 13.43 -4.14 -0.52
N VAL A 82 12.91 -2.95 -0.19
CA VAL A 82 13.48 -1.69 -0.71
C VAL A 82 14.86 -1.42 -0.09
N VAL A 83 15.02 -1.67 1.21
CA VAL A 83 16.32 -1.53 1.89
C VAL A 83 17.33 -2.49 1.29
N HIS A 84 16.97 -3.77 1.14
CA HIS A 84 17.84 -4.77 0.54
C HIS A 84 18.20 -4.43 -0.92
N ARG A 85 17.23 -4.01 -1.73
CA ARG A 85 17.45 -3.66 -3.14
C ARG A 85 18.36 -2.44 -3.30
N MET A 86 18.27 -1.49 -2.38
CA MET A 86 19.01 -0.23 -2.44
C MET A 86 20.25 -0.21 -1.52
N TRP A 87 20.58 -1.34 -0.88
CA TRP A 87 21.78 -1.43 -0.04
C TRP A 87 23.02 -1.20 -0.88
N GLY A 88 23.85 -0.24 -0.47
CA GLY A 88 25.12 0.07 -1.14
C GLY A 88 24.95 0.88 -2.43
N ARG A 89 23.75 1.39 -2.71
CA ARG A 89 23.50 2.31 -3.84
C ARG A 89 23.76 3.74 -3.42
N GLU A 90 24.40 4.51 -4.32
CA GLU A 90 24.67 5.92 -4.13
C GLU A 90 23.40 6.78 -4.24
N GLU A 91 23.44 8.00 -3.69
CA GLU A 91 22.29 8.92 -3.70
C GLU A 91 21.76 9.16 -5.11
N ILE A 92 22.65 9.35 -6.10
CA ILE A 92 22.27 9.56 -7.49
C ILE A 92 21.41 8.41 -8.05
N GLU A 93 21.64 7.17 -7.61
CA GLU A 93 20.80 6.05 -8.03
C GLU A 93 19.41 6.06 -7.38
N TRP A 94 19.31 6.55 -6.15
CA TRP A 94 18.00 6.78 -5.52
C TRP A 94 17.24 7.87 -6.27
N GLN A 95 17.95 8.93 -6.65
CA GLN A 95 17.41 10.05 -7.41
C GLN A 95 16.95 9.60 -8.80
N ASP A 96 17.78 8.93 -9.60
CA ASP A 96 17.42 8.38 -10.93
C ASP A 96 16.17 7.48 -10.86
N ARG A 97 16.14 6.52 -9.92
CA ARG A 97 14.97 5.63 -9.79
C ARG A 97 13.70 6.38 -9.39
N SER A 98 13.82 7.35 -8.49
CA SER A 98 12.68 8.19 -8.08
C SER A 98 12.22 9.13 -9.21
N TRP A 99 13.15 9.62 -10.03
CA TRP A 99 12.87 10.46 -11.18
C TRP A 99 12.12 9.68 -12.26
N ARG A 100 12.57 8.45 -12.57
CA ARG A 100 11.86 7.54 -13.48
C ARG A 100 10.47 7.16 -12.97
N LEU A 101 10.32 6.97 -11.65
CA LEU A 101 9.03 6.71 -11.02
C LEU A 101 8.05 7.87 -11.25
N LEU A 102 8.51 9.11 -11.03
CA LEU A 102 7.72 10.32 -11.27
C LEU A 102 7.44 10.56 -12.77
N GLY A 103 8.32 10.10 -13.66
CA GLY A 103 8.09 10.13 -15.11
C GLY A 103 7.01 9.15 -15.59
N ASN A 104 6.70 8.11 -14.81
CA ASN A 104 5.66 7.15 -15.15
C ASN A 104 4.27 7.65 -14.73
N LYS A 105 3.55 8.25 -15.69
CA LYS A 105 2.21 8.82 -15.49
C LYS A 105 1.23 7.85 -14.82
N GLY A 106 1.25 6.56 -15.17
CA GLY A 106 0.33 5.58 -14.60
C GLY A 106 0.58 5.30 -13.11
N GLN A 107 1.85 5.21 -12.71
CA GLN A 107 2.22 5.04 -11.30
C GLN A 107 1.90 6.29 -10.49
N VAL A 108 2.21 7.46 -11.05
CA VAL A 108 1.94 8.76 -10.42
C VAL A 108 0.46 9.01 -10.25
N GLU A 109 -0.36 8.75 -11.27
CA GLU A 109 -1.81 8.93 -11.18
C GLU A 109 -2.41 8.01 -10.11
N CYS A 110 -2.00 6.73 -10.10
CA CYS A 110 -2.43 5.80 -9.06
C CYS A 110 -1.99 6.26 -7.66
N ASP A 111 -0.79 6.80 -7.52
CA ASP A 111 -0.30 7.36 -6.26
C ASP A 111 -1.10 8.60 -5.87
N ASP A 112 -1.36 9.53 -6.78
CA ASP A 112 -2.18 10.72 -6.53
C ASP A 112 -3.60 10.35 -6.07
N TRP A 113 -4.24 9.38 -6.71
CA TRP A 113 -5.51 8.80 -6.27
C TRP A 113 -5.41 8.15 -4.89
N THR A 114 -4.33 7.41 -4.64
CA THR A 114 -4.12 6.77 -3.35
C THR A 114 -3.95 7.80 -2.24
N TYR A 115 -3.06 8.77 -2.39
CA TYR A 115 -2.81 9.76 -1.35
C TYR A 115 -3.97 10.75 -1.19
N GLY A 116 -4.64 11.12 -2.29
CA GLY A 116 -5.86 11.92 -2.26
C GLY A 116 -7.03 11.17 -1.61
N GLY A 117 -7.20 9.89 -1.94
CA GLY A 117 -8.22 9.01 -1.36
C GLY A 117 -7.97 8.68 0.10
N TYR A 118 -6.70 8.58 0.54
CA TYR A 118 -6.35 8.50 1.97
C TYR A 118 -6.76 9.78 2.71
N GLY A 119 -6.48 10.95 2.16
CA GLY A 119 -6.92 12.24 2.74
C GLY A 119 -8.45 12.37 2.83
N GLY A 120 -9.17 11.93 1.79
CA GLY A 120 -10.63 11.95 1.74
C GLY A 120 -11.30 10.87 2.60
N GLY A 121 -10.72 9.66 2.67
CA GLY A 121 -11.24 8.54 3.45
C GLY A 121 -11.10 8.75 4.96
N CYS A 122 -10.05 9.43 5.41
CA CYS A 122 -9.91 9.85 6.81
C CYS A 122 -10.96 10.91 7.22
N HIS A 123 -11.46 11.72 6.28
CA HIS A 123 -12.54 12.69 6.52
C HIS A 123 -13.94 12.09 6.29
N GLY A 124 -14.06 11.05 5.45
CA GLY A 124 -15.32 10.35 5.17
C GLY A 124 -15.62 9.14 6.06
N GLY A 125 -14.69 8.74 6.92
CA GLY A 125 -14.86 7.61 7.87
C GLY A 125 -15.78 7.92 9.07
N GLY A 126 -16.20 9.17 9.23
CA GLY A 126 -17.33 9.53 10.08
C GLY A 126 -18.58 9.70 9.22
N TRP A 127 -19.64 8.97 9.56
CA TRP A 127 -21.02 9.12 9.07
C TRP A 127 -21.47 8.30 7.85
N ARG A 128 -21.80 7.02 8.11
CA ARG A 128 -23.07 6.31 7.79
C ARG A 128 -22.80 4.82 8.04
N GLY A 129 -23.20 4.22 9.16
CA GLY A 129 -24.60 4.03 9.51
C GLY A 129 -25.17 2.88 8.68
N VAL A 130 -24.92 1.63 9.08
CA VAL A 130 -25.76 0.48 8.75
C VAL A 130 -26.03 -0.25 10.05
N ALA A 131 -27.04 0.23 10.75
CA ALA A 131 -27.88 -0.63 11.55
C ALA A 131 -28.74 -1.43 10.56
N GLY A 132 -28.64 -2.74 10.64
CA GLY A 132 -29.51 -3.73 10.01
C GLY A 132 -29.60 -4.91 10.95
#